data_AF-A0AAD6IHN8-F1
#
_entry.id   AF-A0AAD6IHN8-F1
#
_cell.length_a   1.000
_cell.length_b   1.000
_cell.length_c   1.000
_cell.angle_alpha   90.00
_cell.angle_beta   90.00
_cell.angle_gamma   90.00
#
_symmetry.space_group_name_H-M   'P 1'
#
loop_
_entity.id
_entity.type
_entity.pdbx_description
1 polymer ?
#
loop_
_entity_poly.entity_id
_entity_poly.type
_entity_poly.pdbx_seq_one_letter_code
_entity_poly.pdbx_strand_id
1 'polypeptide(L)'
;MSCCLPCLTFGKTQARVKNPTLSNFSYCNSDCGLFTCLGFVWSHWILQTIRRSELRQQFGIKGNCCGDCCAVFWCSCCAIIQEEKEAELRTRPAAQAAYQPTSGMVYPQ
;
A
#
# COMPACT_ATOMS: atom_id res chain seq x y z
N MET A 1 -5.66 9.92 -5.72
CA MET A 1 -5.08 10.74 -4.64
C MET A 1 -3.58 10.51 -4.46
N SER A 2 -3.08 9.30 -4.68
CA SER A 2 -1.69 8.92 -4.38
C SER A 2 -0.59 9.62 -5.19
N CYS A 3 -0.89 10.22 -6.35
CA CYS A 3 0.11 10.93 -7.14
C CYS A 3 0.32 12.39 -6.70
N CYS A 4 -0.74 13.09 -6.31
CA CYS A 4 -0.67 14.51 -5.90
C CYS A 4 -0.57 14.68 -4.38
N LEU A 5 -1.07 13.70 -3.61
CA LEU A 5 -1.10 13.70 -2.15
C LEU A 5 -0.70 12.30 -1.65
N PRO A 6 0.56 11.90 -1.86
CA PRO A 6 1.06 10.57 -1.49
C PRO A 6 0.95 10.33 0.02
N CYS A 7 1.09 11.37 0.85
CA CYS A 7 1.01 11.30 2.32
C CYS A 7 -0.35 10.83 2.84
N LEU A 8 -1.45 11.30 2.25
CA LEU A 8 -2.80 10.88 2.64
C LEU A 8 -3.02 9.40 2.35
N THR A 9 -2.51 8.93 1.22
CA THR A 9 -2.64 7.53 0.81
C THR A 9 -1.77 6.63 1.68
N PHE A 10 -0.55 7.05 1.99
CA PHE A 10 0.32 6.37 2.93
C PHE A 10 -0.32 6.29 4.32
N GLY A 11 -0.79 7.41 4.87
CA GLY A 11 -1.47 7.46 6.17
C GLY A 11 -2.72 6.59 6.24
N LYS A 12 -3.50 6.55 5.16
CA LYS A 12 -4.65 5.64 5.00
C LYS A 12 -4.23 4.17 5.01
N THR A 13 -3.16 3.84 4.29
CA THR A 13 -2.65 2.47 4.23
C THR A 13 -2.19 2.00 5.61
N GLN A 14 -1.43 2.81 6.34
CA GLN A 14 -1.00 2.47 7.70
C GLN A 14 -2.18 2.32 8.67
N ALA A 15 -3.17 3.22 8.58
CA ALA A 15 -4.36 3.11 9.41
C ALA A 15 -5.16 1.83 9.11
N ARG A 16 -5.26 1.43 7.84
CA ARG A 16 -5.95 0.20 7.42
C ARG A 16 -5.24 -1.05 7.91
N VAL A 17 -3.91 -1.08 7.83
CA VAL A 17 -3.10 -2.20 8.32
C VAL A 17 -3.27 -2.38 9.84
N LYS A 18 -3.35 -1.28 10.59
CA LYS A 18 -3.61 -1.30 12.03
C LYS A 18 -5.07 -1.67 12.35
N ASN A 19 -6.03 -1.09 11.63
CA ASN A 19 -7.46 -1.28 11.84
C ASN A 19 -8.21 -1.40 10.49
N PRO A 20 -8.64 -2.59 10.09
CA PRO A 20 -9.19 -2.84 8.75
C PRO A 20 -10.53 -2.14 8.50
N THR A 21 -11.31 -1.88 9.56
CA THR A 21 -12.63 -1.23 9.48
C THR A 21 -12.56 0.29 9.33
N LEU A 22 -11.38 0.91 9.50
CA LEU A 22 -11.16 2.37 9.36
C LEU A 22 -12.19 3.24 10.13
N SER A 23 -12.72 2.76 11.25
CA SER A 23 -13.89 3.37 11.93
C SER A 23 -13.67 4.79 12.49
N ASN A 24 -12.44 5.13 12.87
CA ASN A 24 -12.06 6.46 13.38
C ASN A 24 -10.88 7.06 12.58
N PHE A 25 -10.80 6.76 11.29
CA PHE A 25 -9.69 7.19 10.46
C PHE A 25 -9.86 8.64 9.97
N SER A 26 -8.83 9.47 10.18
CA SER A 26 -8.68 10.77 9.53
C SER A 26 -7.56 10.72 8.50
N TYR A 27 -7.79 11.36 7.35
CA TYR A 27 -6.79 11.44 6.27
C TYR A 27 -5.52 12.18 6.68
N CYS A 28 -5.65 13.22 7.52
CA CYS A 28 -4.51 13.93 8.08
C CYS A 28 -4.22 13.35 9.48
N ASN A 29 -3.50 12.22 9.49
CA ASN A 29 -3.08 11.55 10.72
C ASN A 29 -1.56 11.73 10.96
N SER A 30 -1.06 11.21 12.09
CA SER A 30 0.37 11.26 12.42
C SER A 30 1.26 10.62 11.35
N ASP A 31 0.82 9.51 10.75
CA ASP A 31 1.54 8.83 9.66
C ASP A 31 1.63 9.73 8.41
N CYS A 32 0.56 10.46 8.06
CA CYS A 32 0.56 11.46 6.99
C CYS A 32 1.50 12.64 7.30
N GLY A 33 1.44 13.16 8.53
CA GLY A 33 2.31 14.26 8.98
C GLY A 33 3.78 13.86 8.93
N LEU A 34 4.13 12.70 9.48
CA LEU A 34 5.49 12.15 9.46
C LEU A 34 6.02 12.00 8.04
N PHE A 35 5.22 11.41 7.15
CA PHE A 35 5.59 11.19 5.77
C PHE A 35 5.76 12.48 4.96
N THR A 36 4.98 13.51 5.31
CA THR A 36 5.10 14.87 4.75
C THR A 36 6.39 15.53 5.26
N CYS A 37 6.66 15.45 6.57
CA CYS A 37 7.89 15.96 7.18
C CYS A 37 9.15 15.35 6.56
N LEU A 38 9.18 14.02 6.40
CA LEU A 38 10.29 13.32 5.75
C LEU A 38 10.38 13.60 4.25
N GLY A 39 9.27 14.01 3.62
CA GLY A 39 9.24 14.46 2.23
C GLY A 39 10.03 15.75 2.03
N PHE A 40 9.96 16.71 2.97
CA PHE A 40 10.69 17.98 2.87
C PHE A 40 12.23 17.81 2.88
N VAL A 41 12.72 16.74 3.50
CA VAL A 41 14.15 16.41 3.55
C VAL A 41 14.52 15.25 2.60
N TRP A 42 13.62 14.88 1.67
CA TRP A 42 13.82 13.80 0.68
C TRP A 42 14.12 12.41 1.28
N SER A 43 13.86 12.17 2.57
CA SER A 43 14.16 10.89 3.25
C SER A 43 12.96 9.96 3.39
N HIS A 44 11.80 10.38 2.90
CA HIS A 44 10.55 9.64 2.93
C HIS A 44 10.63 8.23 2.33
N TRP A 45 11.44 8.02 1.30
CA TRP A 45 11.59 6.71 0.64
C TRP A 45 12.08 5.64 1.63
N ILE A 46 12.85 6.02 2.65
CA ILE A 46 13.32 5.11 3.69
C ILE A 46 12.14 4.60 4.50
N LEU A 47 11.30 5.52 4.99
CA LEU A 47 10.11 5.16 5.77
C LEU A 47 9.16 4.29 4.93
N GLN A 48 8.92 4.67 3.67
CA GLN A 48 8.05 3.91 2.79
C GLN A 48 8.60 2.49 2.54
N THR A 49 9.90 2.35 2.30
CA THR A 49 10.54 1.04 2.08
C THR A 49 10.43 0.13 3.31
N ILE A 50 10.61 0.69 4.52
CA ILE A 50 10.44 -0.05 5.78
C ILE A 50 8.99 -0.54 5.90
N ARG A 51 8.01 0.36 5.73
CA ARG A 51 6.60 -0.02 5.85
C ARG A 51 6.16 -1.01 4.79
N ARG A 52 6.68 -0.90 3.58
CA ARG A 52 6.47 -1.88 2.53
C ARG A 52 7.01 -3.26 2.92
N SER A 53 8.20 -3.31 3.51
CA SER A 53 8.78 -4.57 4.00
C SER A 53 7.94 -5.19 5.12
N GLU A 54 7.50 -4.38 6.08
CA GLU A 54 6.60 -4.82 7.16
C GLU A 54 5.27 -5.37 6.61
N LEU A 55 4.65 -4.65 5.67
CA LEU A 55 3.41 -5.05 5.00
C LEU A 55 3.57 -6.43 4.34
N ARG A 56 4.68 -6.62 3.62
CA ARG A 56 4.99 -7.88 2.96
C ARG A 56 5.22 -9.02 3.93
N GLN A 57 5.90 -8.76 5.05
CA GLN A 57 6.11 -9.76 6.11
C GLN A 57 4.79 -10.14 6.78
N GLN A 58 3.93 -9.16 7.09
CA GLN A 58 2.63 -9.41 7.70
C GLN A 58 1.71 -10.25 6.82
N PHE A 59 1.75 -10.04 5.50
CA PHE A 59 0.89 -10.74 4.54
C PHE A 59 1.56 -11.91 3.81
N GLY A 60 2.79 -12.29 4.18
CA GLY A 60 3.53 -13.41 3.56
C GLY A 60 3.87 -13.21 2.07
N ILE A 61 4.10 -11.96 1.62
CA ILE A 61 4.34 -11.63 0.21
C ILE A 61 5.84 -11.75 -0.13
N LYS A 62 6.19 -12.65 -1.05
CA LYS A 62 7.59 -12.92 -1.45
C LYS A 62 8.29 -11.74 -2.14
N GLY A 63 9.40 -11.26 -1.57
CA GLY A 63 10.26 -10.23 -2.16
C GLY A 63 11.43 -9.85 -1.23
N ASN A 64 12.15 -8.77 -1.57
CA ASN A 64 13.40 -8.41 -0.92
C ASN A 64 13.53 -6.89 -0.74
N CYS A 65 14.22 -6.47 0.32
CA CYS A 65 14.43 -5.07 0.69
C CYS A 65 15.03 -4.23 -0.44
N CYS A 66 16.02 -4.77 -1.18
CA CYS A 66 16.64 -4.05 -2.29
C CYS A 66 15.65 -3.74 -3.42
N GLY A 67 14.78 -4.70 -3.77
CA GLY A 67 13.74 -4.49 -4.79
C GLY A 67 12.67 -3.49 -4.35
N ASP A 68 12.31 -3.53 -3.07
CA ASP A 68 11.37 -2.58 -2.48
C ASP A 68 11.96 -1.15 -2.45
N CYS A 69 13.24 -1.02 -2.10
CA CYS A 69 13.97 0.24 -2.15
C CYS A 69 13.99 0.83 -3.57
N CYS A 70 14.34 0.02 -4.58
CA CYS A 70 14.34 0.47 -5.97
C CYS A 70 12.93 0.89 -6.44
N ALA A 71 11.89 0.11 -6.11
CA ALA A 71 10.52 0.44 -6.49
C ALA A 71 10.06 1.77 -5.87
N VAL A 72 10.36 1.99 -4.59
CA VAL A 72 10.00 3.22 -3.88
C VAL A 72 10.81 4.42 -4.39
N PHE A 73 12.10 4.24 -4.66
CA PHE A 73 12.97 5.33 -5.14
C PHE A 73 12.60 5.79 -6.55
N TRP A 74 12.34 4.86 -7.46
CA TRP A 74 12.07 5.16 -8.87
C TRP A 74 10.60 5.45 -9.17
N CYS A 75 9.66 4.83 -8.45
CA CYS A 75 8.24 5.15 -8.55
C CYS A 75 7.55 5.04 -7.17
N SER A 76 7.81 6.01 -6.29
CA SER A 76 7.18 6.07 -4.97
C SER A 76 5.65 6.03 -5.04
N CYS A 77 5.04 6.80 -5.96
CA CYS A 77 3.59 6.85 -6.12
C CYS A 77 2.99 5.49 -6.55
N CYS A 78 3.65 4.77 -7.47
CA CYS A 78 3.24 3.42 -7.86
C CYS A 78 3.29 2.48 -6.67
N ALA A 79 4.39 2.53 -5.91
CA ALA A 79 4.60 1.67 -4.75
C ALA A 79 3.54 1.91 -3.65
N ILE A 80 3.20 3.18 -3.37
CA ILE A 80 2.12 3.52 -2.41
C ILE A 80 0.77 2.99 -2.89
N ILE A 81 0.44 3.13 -4.18
CA ILE A 81 -0.82 2.62 -4.73
C ILE A 81 -0.87 1.10 -4.58
N GLN A 82 0.22 0.42 -4.93
CA GLN A 82 0.30 -1.03 -4.79
C GLN A 82 0.11 -1.47 -3.34
N GLU A 83 0.76 -0.81 -2.38
CA GLU A 83 0.61 -1.07 -0.95
C GLU A 83 -0.83 -0.87 -0.47
N GLU A 84 -1.49 0.22 -0.90
CA GLU A 84 -2.89 0.50 -0.54
C GLU A 84 -3.83 -0.59 -1.05
N LYS A 85 -3.62 -1.04 -2.30
CA LYS A 85 -4.41 -2.10 -2.92
C LYS A 85 -4.18 -3.45 -2.28
N GLU A 86 -2.93 -3.81 -2.00
CA GLU A 86 -2.61 -5.07 -1.33
C GLU A 86 -3.16 -5.10 0.10
N ALA A 87 -3.04 -3.99 0.83
CA ALA A 87 -3.63 -3.85 2.16
C ALA A 87 -5.15 -3.95 2.09
N GLU A 88 -5.82 -3.23 1.18
CA GLU A 88 -7.27 -3.30 0.98
C GLU A 88 -7.73 -4.71 0.63
N LEU A 89 -7.09 -5.35 -0.35
CA LEU A 89 -7.43 -6.70 -0.79
C LEU A 89 -7.36 -7.67 0.38
N ARG A 90 -6.31 -7.65 1.20
CA ARG A 90 -6.14 -8.64 2.27
C ARG A 90 -6.88 -8.33 3.56
N THR A 91 -7.30 -7.09 3.77
CA THR A 91 -8.08 -6.70 4.96
C THR A 91 -9.59 -6.73 4.73
N ARG A 92 -10.05 -6.83 3.47
CA ARG A 92 -11.47 -6.97 3.16
C ARG A 92 -12.01 -8.31 3.69
N PRO A 93 -13.13 -8.32 4.43
CA PRO A 93 -13.70 -9.54 5.02
C PRO A 93 -14.16 -10.61 4.01
N ALA A 94 -14.24 -10.26 2.71
CA ALA A 94 -14.64 -11.16 1.63
C ALA A 94 -13.46 -11.71 0.78
N ALA A 95 -12.22 -11.31 1.00
CA ALA A 95 -11.10 -11.64 0.09
C ALA A 95 -10.51 -13.04 0.25
N GLN A 96 -11.03 -13.83 1.20
CA GLN A 96 -10.83 -15.29 1.22
C GLN A 96 -11.77 -16.01 0.24
N ALA A 97 -12.75 -15.32 -0.37
CA ALA A 97 -13.42 -15.84 -1.55
C ALA A 97 -12.37 -15.91 -2.67
N ALA A 98 -11.83 -17.11 -2.87
CA ALA A 98 -10.78 -17.45 -3.81
C ALA A 98 -10.92 -16.69 -5.12
N TYR A 99 -9.79 -16.19 -5.65
CA TYR A 99 -9.66 -15.77 -7.03
C TYR A 99 -10.33 -16.84 -7.92
N GLN A 100 -11.50 -16.51 -8.48
CA GLN A 100 -12.15 -17.35 -9.48
C GLN A 100 -11.49 -17.00 -10.82
N PRO A 101 -10.67 -17.88 -11.42
CA PRO A 101 -10.18 -17.63 -12.76
C PRO A 101 -11.37 -17.46 -13.70
N THR A 102 -11.32 -16.45 -14.56
CA THR A 102 -12.36 -16.17 -15.54
C THR A 102 -12.56 -17.38 -16.45
N SER A 103 -13.77 -17.94 -16.49
CA SER A 103 -14.11 -19.06 -17.38
C SER A 103 -13.87 -18.63 -18.84
N GLY A 104 -13.23 -19.50 -19.63
CA GLY A 104 -12.72 -19.18 -20.96
C GLY A 104 -13.77 -18.56 -21.88
N MET A 105 -13.41 -17.46 -22.54
CA MET A 105 -14.24 -16.80 -23.56
C MET A 105 -14.41 -17.73 -24.77
N VAL A 106 -15.63 -18.19 -25.04
CA VAL A 106 -15.96 -18.92 -26.28
C VAL A 106 -16.31 -17.89 -27.35
N TYR A 107 -15.57 -17.89 -28.46
CA TYR A 107 -15.91 -17.06 -29.63
C TYR A 107 -17.05 -17.71 -30.43
N PRO A 108 -18.06 -16.94 -30.88
CA PRO A 108 -19.06 -17.44 -31.81
C PRO A 108 -18.39 -17.74 -33.17
N GLN A 109 -18.78 -18.89 -33.74
CA GLN A 109 -18.33 -19.39 -35.05
C GLN A 109 -18.90 -18.55 -36.19
#